data_AF-A0A9P0IVU4-F1
#
_entry.id   AF-A0A9P0IVU4-F1
#
_cell.length_a   1.000
_cell.length_b   1.000
_cell.length_c   1.000
_cell.angle_alpha   90.00
_cell.angle_beta   90.00
_cell.angle_gamma   90.00
#
_symmetry.space_group_name_H-M   'P 1'
#
loop_
_entity.id
_entity.type
_entity.pdbx_description
1 polymer ?
#
loop_
_entity_poly.entity_id
_entity_poly.type
_entity_poly.pdbx_seq_one_letter_code
_entity_poly.pdbx_strand_id
1 'polypeptide(L)'
;MAGKDSIGGWKDNAMVFQKLKACSSLKQFLGAVWTQIMDSVGIYNATCPIPMGFYKLSGLDTAVFASANFSKKYFYGSYKFRFSFTKNNEVYGCFVIVVELRRPWETD
;
A
#
# COMPACT_ATOMS: atom_id res chain seq x y z
N MET A 1 1.31 11.49 -2.45
CA MET A 1 2.53 10.78 -2.01
C MET A 1 3.61 11.84 -1.78
N ALA A 2 4.68 11.58 -1.02
CA ALA A 2 5.77 12.54 -0.88
C ALA A 2 7.11 11.83 -1.13
N GLY A 3 8.00 12.48 -1.88
CA GLY A 3 9.38 12.04 -2.02
C GLY A 3 10.26 12.77 -1.01
N LYS A 4 11.27 12.08 -0.47
CA LYS A 4 12.28 12.74 0.36
C LYS A 4 13.24 13.52 -0.52
N ASP A 5 13.48 14.78 -0.20
CA ASP A 5 14.44 15.63 -0.90
C ASP A 5 15.88 15.41 -0.40
N SER A 6 16.85 16.07 -1.06
CA SER A 6 18.27 15.96 -0.73
C SER A 6 18.67 16.59 0.60
N ILE A 7 17.85 17.49 1.15
CA ILE A 7 18.06 18.13 2.47
C ILE A 7 17.30 17.41 3.59
N GLY A 8 16.61 16.31 3.27
CA GLY A 8 15.90 15.44 4.19
C GLY A 8 14.42 15.78 4.42
N GLY A 9 13.90 16.82 3.78
CA GLY A 9 12.50 17.22 3.81
C GLY A 9 11.59 16.28 3.02
N TRP A 10 10.30 16.30 3.32
CA TRP A 10 9.27 15.59 2.55
C TRP A 10 8.60 16.56 1.60
N LYS A 11 8.76 16.33 0.29
CA LYS A 11 8.07 17.11 -0.74
C LYS A 11 6.90 16.31 -1.28
N ASP A 12 5.69 16.81 -1.04
CA ASP A 12 4.49 16.24 -1.63
C ASP A 12 4.60 16.25 -3.16
N ASN A 13 4.22 15.13 -3.78
CA ASN A 13 4.12 15.03 -5.21
C ASN A 13 2.68 15.29 -5.65
N ALA A 14 2.50 15.59 -6.94
CA ALA A 14 1.18 15.84 -7.53
C ALA A 14 0.28 14.57 -7.60
N MET A 15 0.77 13.41 -7.17
CA MET A 15 0.02 12.15 -7.27
C MET A 15 -0.90 12.00 -6.06
N VAL A 16 -2.12 12.50 -6.21
CA VAL A 16 -3.25 12.22 -5.33
C VAL A 16 -4.14 11.18 -6.02
N PHE A 17 -4.27 10.01 -5.40
CA PHE A 17 -5.12 8.93 -5.91
C PHE A 17 -6.35 8.79 -5.03
N GLN A 18 -7.49 9.27 -5.53
CA GLN A 18 -8.78 9.14 -4.86
C GLN A 18 -9.69 8.22 -5.68
N LYS A 19 -10.21 7.17 -5.04
CA LYS A 19 -11.15 6.23 -5.65
C LYS A 19 -12.32 5.96 -4.72
N LEU A 20 -13.49 5.81 -5.31
CA LEU A 20 -14.67 5.27 -4.62
C LEU A 20 -14.50 3.76 -4.41
N LYS A 21 -15.31 3.17 -3.53
CA LYS A 21 -15.31 1.73 -3.22
C LYS A 21 -13.93 1.23 -2.80
N ALA A 22 -13.45 1.72 -1.65
CA ALA A 22 -12.10 1.48 -1.15
C ALA A 22 -11.65 0.01 -1.20
N CYS A 23 -12.48 -0.93 -0.73
CA CYS A 23 -12.14 -2.36 -0.74
C CYS A 23 -11.84 -2.88 -2.15
N SER A 24 -12.75 -2.69 -3.10
CA SER A 24 -12.57 -3.20 -4.46
C SER A 24 -11.44 -2.48 -5.20
N SER A 25 -11.28 -1.18 -4.96
CA SER A 25 -10.19 -0.38 -5.55
C SER A 25 -8.82 -0.82 -5.02
N LEU A 26 -8.72 -1.13 -3.72
CA LEU A 26 -7.49 -1.67 -3.13
C LEU A 26 -7.18 -3.07 -3.65
N LYS A 27 -8.20 -3.94 -3.77
CA LYS A 27 -8.06 -5.26 -4.40
C LYS A 27 -7.52 -5.17 -5.83
N GLN A 28 -8.03 -4.25 -6.64
CA GLN A 28 -7.55 -4.02 -8.01
C GLN A 28 -6.11 -3.48 -8.04
N PHE A 29 -5.79 -2.54 -7.15
CA PHE A 29 -4.45 -1.95 -7.06
C PHE A 29 -3.38 -2.98 -6.65
N LEU A 30 -3.71 -3.87 -5.71
CA LEU A 30 -2.80 -4.94 -5.27
C LEU A 30 -2.74 -6.10 -6.27
N GLY A 31 -3.80 -6.35 -7.03
CA GLY A 31 -3.81 -7.40 -8.05
C GLY A 31 -3.61 -8.78 -7.44
N ALA A 32 -2.66 -9.57 -7.97
CA ALA A 32 -2.36 -10.91 -7.48
C ALA A 32 -1.92 -10.94 -6.00
N VAL A 33 -1.32 -9.86 -5.51
CA VAL A 33 -0.88 -9.71 -4.11
C VAL A 33 -2.05 -9.70 -3.13
N TRP A 34 -3.24 -9.27 -3.58
CA TRP A 34 -4.43 -9.22 -2.72
C TRP A 34 -4.72 -10.58 -2.08
N THR A 35 -4.77 -11.63 -2.89
CA THR A 35 -5.10 -12.98 -2.42
C THR A 35 -4.09 -13.44 -1.37
N GLN A 36 -2.79 -13.25 -1.61
CA GLN A 36 -1.76 -13.66 -0.66
C GLN A 36 -1.85 -12.91 0.67
N ILE A 37 -2.11 -11.60 0.66
CA ILE A 37 -2.31 -10.82 1.89
C ILE A 37 -3.53 -11.33 2.65
N MET A 38 -4.65 -11.54 1.94
CA MET A 38 -5.91 -11.91 2.56
C MET A 38 -5.90 -13.34 3.13
N ASP A 39 -5.28 -14.28 2.41
CA ASP A 39 -5.08 -15.65 2.90
C ASP A 39 -4.19 -15.66 4.16
N SER A 40 -3.15 -14.81 4.19
CA SER A 40 -2.24 -14.68 5.33
C SER A 40 -2.90 -14.12 6.60
N VAL A 41 -4.02 -13.41 6.45
CA VAL A 41 -4.84 -12.94 7.59
C VAL A 41 -6.07 -13.83 7.86
N GLY A 42 -6.16 -14.99 7.20
CA GLY A 42 -7.20 -15.99 7.41
C GLY A 42 -8.50 -15.75 6.64
N ILE A 43 -8.49 -14.89 5.61
CA ILE A 43 -9.66 -14.61 4.76
C ILE A 43 -9.44 -15.23 3.38
N TYR A 44 -9.74 -16.53 3.28
CA TYR A 44 -9.63 -17.25 2.02
C TYR A 44 -10.65 -16.76 0.99
N ASN A 45 -10.23 -16.64 -0.28
CA ASN A 45 -11.07 -16.14 -1.38
C ASN A 45 -11.73 -14.78 -1.09
N ALA A 46 -10.98 -13.88 -0.45
CA ALA A 46 -11.49 -12.59 0.00
C ALA A 46 -12.25 -11.80 -1.09
N THR A 47 -13.55 -11.62 -0.82
CA THR A 47 -14.46 -10.74 -1.54
C THR A 47 -14.62 -9.41 -0.81
N CYS A 48 -15.22 -8.44 -1.49
CA CYS A 48 -15.57 -7.15 -0.89
C CYS A 48 -17.09 -7.09 -0.68
N PRO A 49 -17.58 -6.52 0.44
CA PRO A 49 -16.82 -5.90 1.52
C PRO A 49 -16.16 -6.93 2.46
N ILE A 50 -15.03 -6.55 3.06
CA ILE A 50 -14.38 -7.36 4.11
C ILE A 50 -15.27 -7.30 5.37
N PRO A 51 -15.62 -8.45 5.99
CA PRO A 51 -16.39 -8.47 7.22
C PRO A 51 -15.71 -7.69 8.35
N MET A 52 -16.48 -7.19 9.30
CA MET A 52 -15.90 -6.60 10.51
C MET A 52 -15.27 -7.69 11.37
N GLY A 53 -14.05 -7.44 11.87
CA GLY A 53 -13.31 -8.40 12.66
C GLY A 53 -11.91 -7.91 12.99
N PHE A 54 -11.19 -8.71 13.77
CA PHE A 54 -9.78 -8.50 14.05
C PHE A 54 -8.94 -9.39 13.14
N TYR A 55 -8.02 -8.78 12.39
CA TYR A 55 -7.17 -9.46 11.43
C TYR A 55 -5.72 -9.28 11.83
N LYS A 56 -4.97 -10.38 11.92
CA LYS A 56 -3.56 -10.38 12.28
C LYS A 56 -2.74 -10.91 11.11
N LEU A 57 -1.86 -10.07 10.58
CA LEU A 57 -0.86 -10.48 9.61
C LEU A 57 0.41 -10.90 10.37
N SER A 58 0.80 -12.18 10.25
CA SER A 58 1.96 -12.77 10.93
C SER A 58 3.30 -12.47 10.24
N GLY A 59 3.27 -11.99 9.00
CA GLY A 59 4.43 -11.62 8.19
C GLY A 59 4.09 -11.72 6.71
N LEU A 60 4.77 -10.92 5.88
CA LEU A 60 4.62 -10.97 4.42
C LEU A 60 6.00 -10.74 3.79
N ASP A 61 6.40 -11.62 2.88
CA ASP A 61 7.59 -11.44 2.07
C ASP A 61 7.41 -10.24 1.14
N THR A 62 8.34 -9.28 1.17
CA THR A 62 8.28 -8.08 0.33
C THR A 62 8.43 -8.41 -1.16
N ALA A 63 9.00 -9.57 -1.51
CA ALA A 63 9.09 -10.06 -2.88
C ALA A 63 7.72 -10.23 -3.55
N VAL A 64 6.67 -10.47 -2.76
CA VAL A 64 5.29 -10.60 -3.25
C VAL A 64 4.86 -9.35 -4.03
N PHE A 65 5.30 -8.16 -3.59
CA PHE A 65 4.95 -6.90 -4.23
C PHE A 65 5.52 -6.74 -5.65
N ALA A 66 6.46 -7.59 -6.08
CA ALA A 66 6.89 -7.64 -7.48
C ALA A 66 5.77 -8.07 -8.44
N SER A 67 4.75 -8.78 -7.94
CA SER A 67 3.56 -9.22 -8.69
C SER A 67 2.38 -8.25 -8.62
N ALA A 68 2.53 -7.12 -7.93
CA ALA A 68 1.47 -6.13 -7.79
C ALA A 68 1.23 -5.34 -9.09
N ASN A 69 0.04 -4.77 -9.22
CA ASN A 69 -0.37 -3.99 -10.40
C ASN A 69 0.13 -2.54 -10.41
N PHE A 70 0.81 -2.09 -9.36
CA PHE A 70 1.34 -0.72 -9.30
C PHE A 70 2.57 -0.55 -10.19
N SER A 71 2.85 0.70 -10.61
CA SER A 71 3.96 1.01 -11.51
C SER A 71 5.29 0.51 -10.95
N LYS A 72 6.08 -0.22 -11.74
CA LYS A 72 7.42 -0.66 -11.34
C LYS A 72 8.50 0.39 -11.65
N LYS A 73 8.11 1.53 -12.23
CA LYS A 73 9.01 2.61 -12.66
C LYS A 73 9.13 3.68 -11.57
N TYR A 74 9.62 3.32 -10.39
CA TYR A 74 9.98 4.28 -9.36
C TYR A 74 11.49 4.55 -9.40
N PHE A 75 11.87 5.78 -9.08
CA PHE A 75 13.28 6.10 -8.84
C PHE A 75 13.70 5.56 -7.46
N TYR A 76 14.98 5.30 -7.29
CA TYR A 76 15.51 4.94 -5.98
C TYR A 76 15.40 6.14 -5.02
N GLY A 77 15.07 5.87 -3.76
CA GLY A 77 14.87 6.89 -2.74
C GLY A 77 13.78 6.56 -1.72
N SER A 78 13.51 7.50 -0.83
CA SER A 78 12.50 7.35 0.22
C SER A 78 11.18 8.01 -0.17
N TYR A 79 10.09 7.27 -0.03
CA TYR A 79 8.74 7.70 -0.34
C TYR A 79 7.82 7.56 0.87
N LYS A 80 6.96 8.55 1.07
CA LYS A 80 5.93 8.55 2.10
C LYS A 80 4.56 8.51 1.43
N PHE A 81 3.83 7.44 1.68
CA PHE A 81 2.46 7.24 1.24
C PHE A 81 1.52 7.55 2.39
N ARG A 82 0.44 8.28 2.10
CA ARG A 82 -0.63 8.55 3.05
C ARG A 82 -1.91 7.98 2.44
N PHE A 83 -2.56 7.08 3.16
CA PHE A 83 -3.82 6.46 2.78
C PHE A 83 -4.87 6.86 3.80
N SER A 84 -6.02 7.33 3.33
CA SER A 84 -7.19 7.57 4.16
C SER A 84 -8.38 6.82 3.59
N PHE A 85 -9.13 6.17 4.47
CA PHE A 85 -10.37 5.50 4.13
C PHE A 85 -11.52 6.30 4.73
N THR A 86 -12.44 6.76 3.88
CA THR A 86 -13.61 7.51 4.30
C THR A 86 -14.89 6.78 3.95
N LYS A 87 -15.90 6.93 4.81
CA LYS A 87 -17.28 6.47 4.58
C LYS A 87 -18.21 7.52 5.16
N ASN A 88 -19.18 7.98 4.37
CA ASN A 88 -20.11 9.06 4.76
C ASN A 88 -19.39 10.35 5.25
N ASN A 89 -18.30 10.75 4.59
CA ASN A 89 -17.43 11.86 4.97
C ASN A 89 -16.73 11.75 6.34
N GLU A 90 -16.83 10.62 7.02
CA GLU A 90 -16.06 10.32 8.22
C GLU A 90 -14.83 9.48 7.85
N VAL A 91 -13.69 9.75 8.52
CA VAL A 91 -12.46 9.00 8.33
C VAL A 91 -12.48 7.76 9.24
N TYR A 92 -12.49 6.58 8.64
CA TYR A 92 -12.51 5.30 9.35
C TYR A 92 -11.10 4.75 9.60
N GLY A 93 -10.11 5.21 8.82
CA GLY A 93 -8.73 4.78 8.98
C GLY A 93 -7.77 5.69 8.23
N CYS A 94 -6.59 5.87 8.81
CA CYS A 94 -5.50 6.63 8.21
C CYS A 94 -4.19 5.87 8.42
N PHE A 95 -3.47 5.62 7.33
CA PHE A 95 -2.20 4.92 7.35
C PHE A 95 -1.13 5.75 6.67
N VAL A 96 0.05 5.76 7.28
CA VAL A 96 1.25 6.34 6.70
C VAL A 96 2.26 5.24 6.53
N ILE A 97 2.67 5.00 5.28
CA ILE A 97 3.68 3.99 4.95
C ILE A 97 4.89 4.73 4.38
N VAL A 98 6.06 4.49 4.97
CA VAL A 98 7.34 4.98 4.44
C VAL A 98 8.04 3.80 3.79
N VAL A 99 8.35 3.94 2.50
CA VAL A 99 9.05 2.92 1.71
C VAL A 99 10.38 3.49 1.27
N GLU A 100 11.45 2.74 1.49
CA GLU A 100 12.77 3.06 0.98
C GLU A 100 13.12 2.10 -0.16
N LEU A 101 13.23 2.64 -1.37
CA LEU A 101 13.66 1.90 -2.55
C LEU A 101 15.17 2.02 -2.67
N ARG A 102 15.89 0.97 -2.25
CA ARG A 102 17.35 0.86 -2.36
C ARG A 102 17.75 0.10 -3.62
N ARG A 103 18.96 0.35 -4.12
CA ARG A 103 19.50 -0.43 -5.23
C ARG A 103 19.88 -1.84 -4.76
N PRO A 104 19.74 -2.88 -5.59
CA PRO A 104 20.04 -4.26 -5.20
C PRO A 104 21.47 -4.50 -4.71
N TRP A 105 22.42 -3.64 -5.06
CA TRP A 105 23.83 -3.73 -4.69
C TRP A 105 24.23 -2.76 -3.57
N GLU A 106 23.26 -2.07 -2.95
CA GLU A 106 23.47 -1.23 -1.76
C GLU A 106 23.07 -1.96 -0.47
N THR A 107 22.90 -3.28 -0.54
CA THR A 107 22.71 -4.16 0.63
C THR A 107 24.07 -4.55 1.20
N ASP A 108 24.72 -3.59 1.85
CA ASP A 108 25.81 -3.81 2.81
C ASP A 108 25.38 -3.31 4.19
#